data_AF-A0A661ZQA9-F1
#
_entry.id   AF-A0A661ZQA9-F1
#
_cell.length_a   1.000
_cell.length_b   1.000
_cell.length_c   1.000
_cell.angle_alpha   90.00
_cell.angle_beta   90.00
_cell.angle_gamma   90.00
#
_symmetry.space_group_name_H-M   'P 1'
#
loop_
_entity.id
_entity.type
_entity.pdbx_description
1 polymer ?
#
loop_
_entity_poly.entity_id
_entity_poly.type
_entity_poly.pdbx_seq_one_letter_code
_entity_poly.pdbx_strand_id
1 'polypeptide(L)'
;MVKVSTLISLLLMLLSCSPKERWEKQDLHSDHTIFSIHKLAPHADFFAFESESLAQKNIPESSRNYISLNGNWKFHWTASPKDRVKNFYKVEIDDSSWDDILVPANWEVEGYG
;
A
#
# COMPACT_ATOMS: atom_id res chain seq x y z
N MET A 1 -22.35 -51.16 17.85
CA MET A 1 -21.35 -50.61 18.81
C MET A 1 -20.31 -49.82 18.03
N VAL A 2 -20.38 -48.49 18.06
CA VAL A 2 -19.36 -47.62 17.45
C VAL A 2 -18.11 -47.71 18.32
N LYS A 3 -16.95 -48.02 17.73
CA LYS A 3 -15.70 -48.19 18.47
C LYS A 3 -15.23 -46.82 18.98
N VAL A 4 -14.77 -46.72 20.22
CA VAL A 4 -14.27 -45.46 20.82
C VAL A 4 -13.14 -44.83 19.96
N SER A 5 -12.34 -45.67 19.29
CA SER A 5 -11.34 -45.23 18.30
C SER A 5 -11.93 -44.42 17.15
N THR A 6 -13.11 -44.77 16.64
CA THR A 6 -13.76 -44.02 15.55
C THR A 6 -14.30 -42.66 16.00
N LEU A 7 -14.68 -42.51 17.28
CA LEU A 7 -15.10 -41.23 17.86
C LEU A 7 -13.91 -40.28 18.07
N ILE A 8 -12.75 -40.81 18.50
CA ILE A 8 -11.53 -40.04 18.71
C ILE A 8 -10.95 -39.56 17.37
N SER A 9 -10.93 -40.41 16.34
CA SER A 9 -10.49 -40.01 15.00
C SER A 9 -11.39 -38.93 14.38
N LEU A 10 -12.70 -38.98 14.60
CA LEU A 10 -13.64 -37.96 14.12
C LEU A 10 -13.45 -36.62 14.85
N LEU A 11 -13.19 -36.65 16.16
CA LEU A 11 -12.94 -35.47 16.99
C LEU A 11 -11.61 -34.77 16.62
N LEU A 12 -10.55 -35.55 16.35
CA LEU A 12 -9.26 -35.02 15.85
C LEU A 12 -9.39 -34.40 14.45
N MET A 13 -10.24 -34.94 13.58
CA MET A 13 -10.49 -34.39 12.25
C MET A 13 -11.23 -33.05 12.30
N LEU A 14 -12.14 -32.88 13.27
CA LEU A 14 -12.88 -31.64 13.50
C LEU A 14 -12.00 -30.54 14.13
N LEU A 15 -11.03 -30.90 14.97
CA LEU A 15 -10.07 -29.96 15.58
C LEU A 15 -8.99 -29.46 14.60
N SER A 16 -8.78 -30.14 13.46
CA SER A 16 -7.80 -29.73 12.46
C SER A 16 -8.32 -28.68 11.47
N CYS A 17 -9.57 -28.23 11.60
CA CYS A 17 -10.14 -27.16 10.79
C CYS A 17 -9.94 -25.81 11.48
N SER A 18 -8.70 -25.33 11.54
CA SER A 18 -8.44 -23.92 11.84
C SER A 18 -9.09 -23.07 10.75
N PRO A 19 -9.83 -21.99 11.06
CA PRO A 19 -10.29 -21.05 10.04
C PRO A 19 -9.08 -20.57 9.26
N LYS A 20 -8.97 -20.96 7.98
CA LYS A 20 -8.02 -20.32 7.07
C LYS A 20 -8.41 -18.85 7.06
N GLU A 21 -7.49 -17.95 7.42
CA GLU A 21 -7.69 -16.52 7.21
C GLU A 21 -8.15 -16.34 5.77
N ARG A 22 -9.43 -16.03 5.61
CA ARG A 22 -10.02 -15.68 4.33
C ARG A 22 -9.46 -14.30 4.06
N TRP A 23 -8.38 -14.27 3.28
CA TRP A 23 -7.79 -13.05 2.74
C TRP A 23 -8.94 -12.10 2.41
N GLU A 24 -8.93 -10.91 2.99
CA GLU A 24 -9.83 -9.85 2.54
C GLU A 24 -9.64 -9.74 1.04
N LYS A 25 -10.68 -10.10 0.29
CA LYS A 25 -10.66 -10.10 -1.16
C LYS A 25 -10.45 -8.64 -1.58
N GLN A 26 -9.23 -8.29 -1.95
CA GLN A 26 -8.89 -6.94 -2.38
C GLN A 26 -9.41 -6.74 -3.80
N ASP A 27 -10.71 -6.47 -3.92
CA ASP A 27 -11.45 -6.50 -5.19
C ASP A 27 -11.09 -5.35 -6.13
N LEU A 28 -10.59 -4.23 -5.58
CA LEU A 28 -10.50 -2.97 -6.31
C LEU A 28 -9.59 -3.03 -7.53
N HIS A 29 -8.38 -3.56 -7.39
CA HIS A 29 -7.41 -3.65 -8.50
C HIS A 29 -7.77 -4.71 -9.55
N SER A 30 -8.71 -5.61 -9.26
CA SER A 30 -9.18 -6.67 -10.17
C SER A 30 -10.50 -6.33 -10.86
N ASP A 31 -11.17 -5.26 -10.45
CA ASP A 31 -12.43 -4.79 -11.05
C ASP A 31 -12.17 -3.68 -12.07
N HIS A 32 -12.31 -4.02 -13.35
CA HIS A 32 -12.07 -3.10 -14.47
C HIS A 32 -13.07 -1.93 -14.55
N THR A 33 -14.17 -1.97 -13.79
CA THR A 33 -15.15 -0.88 -13.73
C THR A 33 -14.77 0.20 -12.72
N ILE A 34 -13.84 -0.10 -11.81
CA ILE A 34 -13.35 0.81 -10.78
C ILE A 34 -12.01 1.40 -11.22
N PHE A 35 -12.01 2.64 -11.70
CA PHE A 35 -10.80 3.36 -12.13
C PHE A 35 -10.34 4.44 -11.13
N SER A 36 -11.18 4.80 -10.16
CA SER A 36 -10.83 5.77 -9.11
C SER A 36 -11.76 5.69 -7.91
N ILE A 37 -11.25 6.03 -6.73
CA ILE A 37 -11.99 6.17 -5.48
C ILE A 37 -11.51 7.44 -4.78
N HIS A 38 -12.43 8.30 -4.34
CA HIS A 38 -12.16 9.53 -3.58
C HIS A 38 -11.14 10.51 -4.21
N LYS A 39 -10.91 10.44 -5.52
CA LYS A 39 -10.12 11.46 -6.23
C LYS A 39 -10.95 12.73 -6.40
N LEU A 40 -10.29 13.87 -6.41
CA LEU A 40 -10.91 15.14 -6.82
C LEU A 40 -11.33 15.06 -8.30
N ALA A 41 -12.34 15.86 -8.67
CA ALA A 41 -12.78 15.98 -10.06
C ALA A 41 -11.64 16.53 -10.93
N PRO A 42 -11.52 16.08 -12.20
CA PRO A 42 -10.55 16.65 -13.13
C PRO A 42 -10.73 18.17 -13.27
N HIS A 43 -9.63 18.90 -13.26
CA HIS A 43 -9.60 20.35 -13.45
C HIS A 43 -8.36 20.76 -14.27
N ALA A 44 -8.34 22.00 -14.75
CA ALA A 44 -7.16 22.56 -15.40
C ALA A 44 -5.97 22.60 -14.43
N ASP A 45 -4.75 22.48 -14.95
CA ASP A 45 -3.55 22.58 -14.11
C ASP A 45 -3.33 24.03 -13.63
N PHE A 46 -3.13 24.19 -12.33
CA PHE A 46 -2.77 25.47 -11.69
C PHE A 46 -2.24 25.21 -10.28
N PHE A 47 -1.48 26.18 -9.76
CA PHE A 47 -0.97 26.15 -8.40
C PHE A 47 -1.43 27.37 -7.61
N ALA A 48 -1.75 27.17 -6.33
CA ALA A 48 -2.27 28.21 -5.45
C ALA A 48 -1.12 29.08 -4.89
N PHE A 49 -0.59 30.00 -5.70
CA PHE A 49 0.41 30.96 -5.26
C PHE A 49 -0.19 32.02 -4.32
N GLU A 50 0.59 32.47 -3.34
CA GLU A 50 0.19 33.47 -2.35
C GLU A 50 0.27 34.93 -2.85
N SER A 51 0.80 35.15 -4.07
CA SER A 51 0.88 36.48 -4.69
C SER A 51 0.90 36.40 -6.22
N GLU A 52 0.47 37.48 -6.87
CA GLU A 52 0.51 37.61 -8.33
C GLU A 52 1.94 37.53 -8.88
N SER A 53 2.92 38.15 -8.20
CA SER A 53 4.32 38.10 -8.63
C SER A 53 4.88 36.68 -8.66
N LEU A 54 4.51 35.84 -7.70
CA LEU A 54 4.89 34.41 -7.70
C LEU A 54 4.11 33.64 -8.77
N ALA A 55 2.82 33.91 -8.93
CA ALA A 55 2.01 33.30 -9.98
C ALA A 55 2.56 33.57 -11.39
N GLN A 56 3.06 34.79 -11.65
CA GLN A 56 3.70 35.16 -12.90
C GLN A 56 5.01 34.39 -13.16
N LYS A 57 5.77 34.05 -12.11
CA LYS A 57 6.97 33.21 -12.23
C LYS A 57 6.63 31.75 -12.49
N ASN A 58 5.50 31.29 -11.94
CA ASN A 58 4.99 29.93 -12.10
C ASN A 58 5.98 28.83 -11.68
N ILE A 59 6.63 29.02 -10.53
CA ILE A 59 7.55 28.05 -9.92
C ILE A 59 6.96 27.63 -8.57
N PRO A 60 6.20 26.52 -8.47
CA PRO A 60 5.54 26.08 -7.24
C PRO A 60 6.48 26.04 -6.02
N GLU A 61 7.72 25.59 -6.21
CA GLU A 61 8.77 25.47 -5.19
C GLU A 61 9.12 26.82 -4.52
N SER A 62 8.82 27.94 -5.19
CA SER A 62 9.03 29.28 -4.62
C SER A 62 7.88 29.78 -3.74
N SER A 63 6.77 29.04 -3.68
CA SER A 63 5.60 29.38 -2.87
C SER A 63 5.67 28.79 -1.48
N ARG A 64 5.20 29.52 -0.48
CA ARG A 64 5.01 29.00 0.88
C ARG A 64 3.97 27.88 0.98
N ASN A 65 3.13 27.70 -0.05
CA ASN A 65 2.10 26.68 -0.09
C ASN A 65 2.62 25.35 -0.69
N TYR A 66 3.93 25.26 -0.98
CA TYR A 66 4.57 24.09 -1.56
C TYR A 66 5.45 23.38 -0.52
N ILE A 67 5.36 22.05 -0.51
CA ILE A 67 6.28 21.17 0.20
C ILE A 67 6.63 20.00 -0.74
N SER A 68 7.92 19.80 -1.03
CA SER A 68 8.35 18.63 -1.78
C SER A 68 8.33 17.41 -0.88
N LEU A 69 7.81 16.30 -1.40
CA LEU A 69 7.92 14.98 -0.78
C LEU A 69 8.90 14.07 -1.54
N ASN A 70 9.65 14.62 -2.51
CA ASN A 70 10.74 13.91 -3.16
C ASN A 70 11.90 13.72 -2.17
N GLY A 71 12.63 12.61 -2.31
CA GLY A 71 13.73 12.27 -1.41
C GLY A 71 13.73 10.79 -1.05
N ASN A 72 14.34 10.43 0.07
CA ASN A 72 14.42 9.06 0.54
C ASN A 72 13.10 8.61 1.17
N TRP A 73 12.62 7.44 0.75
CA TRP A 73 11.44 6.79 1.31
C TRP A 73 11.80 5.37 1.75
N LYS A 74 11.25 4.95 2.89
CA LYS A 74 11.32 3.56 3.33
C LYS A 74 10.57 2.68 2.34
N PHE A 75 11.24 1.64 1.85
CA PHE A 75 10.76 0.81 0.76
C PHE A 75 10.98 -0.67 1.05
N HIS A 76 9.93 -1.46 0.82
CA HIS A 76 9.96 -2.91 1.00
C HIS A 76 9.27 -3.59 -0.18
N TRP A 77 10.07 -4.17 -1.06
CA TRP A 77 9.57 -4.89 -2.22
C TRP A 77 9.19 -6.33 -1.88
N THR A 78 8.14 -6.85 -2.51
CA THR A 78 7.74 -8.27 -2.43
C THR A 78 7.22 -8.75 -3.78
N ALA A 79 7.59 -9.97 -4.17
CA ALA A 79 7.18 -10.55 -5.46
C ALA A 79 5.67 -10.78 -5.60
N SER A 80 4.96 -11.00 -4.49
CA SER A 80 3.50 -11.16 -4.47
C SER A 80 2.85 -10.23 -3.44
N PRO A 81 1.69 -9.63 -3.75
CA PRO A 81 0.92 -8.86 -2.77
C PRO A 81 0.54 -9.64 -1.50
N LYS A 82 0.54 -10.98 -1.56
CA LYS A 82 0.27 -11.85 -0.39
C LYS A 82 1.40 -11.84 0.64
N ASP A 83 2.62 -11.54 0.18
CA ASP A 83 3.84 -11.58 1.01
C ASP A 83 4.15 -10.20 1.63
N ARG A 84 3.36 -9.18 1.31
CA ARG A 84 3.49 -7.83 1.89
C ARG A 84 3.37 -7.84 3.41
N VAL A 85 4.03 -6.90 4.07
CA VAL A 85 3.84 -6.63 5.50
C VAL A 85 2.41 -6.09 5.74
N LYS A 86 1.48 -6.91 6.23
CA LYS A 86 0.03 -6.58 6.26
C LYS A 86 -0.35 -5.23 6.92
N ASN A 87 0.41 -4.78 7.92
CA ASN A 87 0.13 -3.58 8.72
C ASN A 87 1.06 -2.41 8.41
N PHE A 88 1.68 -2.38 7.23
CA PHE A 88 2.68 -1.37 6.85
C PHE A 88 2.22 0.08 6.95
N TYR A 89 0.91 0.33 6.90
CA TYR A 89 0.31 1.67 6.93
C TYR A 89 0.13 2.23 8.35
N LYS A 90 0.35 1.42 9.40
CA LYS A 90 0.22 1.88 10.79
C LYS A 90 1.39 2.79 11.14
N VAL A 91 1.12 3.84 11.92
CA VAL A 91 2.13 4.83 12.32
C VAL A 91 3.21 4.19 13.19
N GLU A 92 2.86 3.17 13.95
CA GLU A 92 3.74 2.49 14.90
C GLU A 92 4.48 1.28 14.31
N ILE A 93 4.49 1.14 12.97
CA ILE A 93 5.27 0.07 12.31
C ILE A 93 6.76 0.29 12.58
N ASP A 94 7.48 -0.81 12.83
CA ASP A 94 8.94 -0.81 12.81
C ASP A 94 9.40 -1.10 11.37
N ASP A 95 9.90 -0.07 10.69
CA ASP A 95 10.45 -0.11 9.34
C ASP A 95 11.99 0.00 9.33
N SER A 96 12.64 -0.17 10.49
CA SER A 96 14.09 -0.02 10.62
C SER A 96 14.91 -0.98 9.76
N SER A 97 14.34 -2.13 9.39
CA SER A 97 14.96 -3.12 8.51
C SER A 97 14.67 -2.90 7.02
N TRP A 98 13.93 -1.85 6.66
CA TRP A 98 13.57 -1.56 5.27
C TRP A 98 14.65 -0.73 4.60
N ASP A 99 14.81 -0.97 3.31
CA ASP A 99 15.69 -0.19 2.45
C ASP A 99 15.13 1.23 2.25
N ASP A 100 15.98 2.13 1.76
CA ASP A 100 15.57 3.45 1.30
C ASP A 100 15.60 3.50 -0.24
N ILE A 101 14.60 4.11 -0.86
CA ILE A 101 14.56 4.40 -2.30
C ILE A 101 14.44 5.91 -2.53
N LEU A 102 15.09 6.43 -3.57
CA LEU A 102 14.97 7.83 -3.96
C LEU A 102 13.69 8.01 -4.80
N VAL A 103 12.75 8.83 -4.33
CA VAL A 103 11.50 9.14 -5.05
C VAL A 103 11.63 10.51 -5.73
N PRO A 104 11.30 10.63 -7.03
CA PRO A 104 10.75 9.60 -7.92
C PRO A 104 11.81 8.68 -8.54
N ALA A 105 11.51 7.38 -8.63
CA ALA A 105 12.30 6.37 -9.35
C ALA A 105 11.41 5.22 -9.85
N ASN A 106 11.90 4.50 -10.86
CA ASN A 106 11.36 3.16 -11.19
C ASN A 106 12.16 2.13 -10.37
N TRP A 107 11.50 1.21 -9.67
CA TRP A 107 12.22 0.33 -8.74
C TRP A 107 13.18 -0.64 -9.44
N GLU A 108 12.96 -1.00 -10.70
CA GLU A 108 13.82 -1.94 -11.43
C GLU A 108 15.24 -1.42 -11.64
N VAL A 109 15.39 -0.09 -11.79
CA VAL A 109 16.72 0.52 -11.94
C VAL A 109 17.44 0.70 -10.59
N GLU A 110 16.70 0.60 -9.50
CA GLU A 110 17.20 0.64 -8.12
C GLU A 110 17.52 -0.76 -7.57
N GLY A 111 17.34 -1.82 -8.38
CA GLY A 111 17.75 -3.19 -8.06
C GLY A 111 16.64 -4.14 -7.57
N TYR A 112 15.37 -3.76 -7.68
CA TYR A 112 14.23 -4.59 -7.27
C TYR A 112 13.52 -5.22 -8.48
N GLY A 113 13.01 -6.45 -8.37
CA GLY A 113 12.25 -7.12 -9.45
C GLY A 113 12.62 -8.57 -9.68
#